data_AF-A0A285LMA6-F1
#
_entry.id   AF-A0A285LMA6-F1
#
_cell.length_a   1.000
_cell.length_b   1.000
_cell.length_c   1.000
_cell.angle_alpha   90.00
_cell.angle_beta   90.00
_cell.angle_gamma   90.00
#
_symmetry.space_group_name_H-M   'P 1'
#
loop_
_entity.id
_entity.type
_entity.pdbx_description
1 polymer ?
#
loop_
_entity_poly.entity_id
_entity_poly.type
_entity_poly.pdbx_seq_one_letter_code
_entity_poly.pdbx_strand_id
1 'polypeptide(L)'
;MTDGWNDYATLRAALLDQPMSMPPALLPNSASHGTVLLEDLVEAEAVSVHEAPPAIGSGGGDLPMLSAKDIRLDRPPSRRGSADGPGAVTVHTGDVAVVVGVGAAVRVCAEDGVLLGPGIHLVRGNPDTFDPRFLACVLRSAVDVADGLPFDLYRVEVPRIPLAEQDCYGTAFEQLIELESSWRRRRASIEQVVRAGIGGLAAGVLRPSPAE
;
A
#
# COMPACT_ATOMS: atom_id res chain seq x y z
N MET A 1 -34.64 -15.52 14.71
CA MET A 1 -34.02 -16.21 13.55
C MET A 1 -34.57 -15.70 12.21
N THR A 2 -35.06 -14.46 12.13
CA THR A 2 -35.80 -13.91 10.98
C THR A 2 -34.99 -12.93 10.11
N ASP A 3 -33.71 -12.68 10.42
CA ASP A 3 -32.94 -11.58 9.81
C ASP A 3 -32.10 -11.97 8.58
N GLY A 4 -31.91 -13.26 8.29
CA GLY A 4 -30.92 -13.70 7.28
C GLY A 4 -31.28 -13.49 5.80
N TRP A 5 -32.56 -13.30 5.45
CA TRP A 5 -32.98 -13.15 4.05
C TRP A 5 -33.01 -11.69 3.57
N ASN A 6 -33.28 -10.75 4.48
CA ASN A 6 -33.14 -9.31 4.21
C ASN A 6 -31.67 -8.94 3.96
N ASP A 7 -30.74 -9.73 4.53
CA ASP A 7 -29.30 -9.61 4.35
C ASP A 7 -28.89 -9.84 2.88
N TYR A 8 -29.36 -10.91 2.23
CA TYR A 8 -28.99 -11.20 0.82
C TYR A 8 -29.43 -10.10 -0.17
N ALA A 9 -30.69 -9.67 -0.09
CA ALA A 9 -31.22 -8.65 -1.01
C ALA A 9 -30.47 -7.32 -0.86
N THR A 10 -30.18 -6.94 0.39
CA THR A 10 -29.40 -5.73 0.72
C THR A 10 -27.97 -5.83 0.20
N LEU A 11 -27.28 -6.94 0.49
CA LEU A 11 -25.90 -7.18 0.01
C LEU A 11 -25.82 -7.21 -1.53
N ARG A 12 -26.80 -7.82 -2.21
CA ARG A 12 -26.88 -7.85 -3.67
C ARG A 12 -27.06 -6.45 -4.25
N ALA A 13 -27.98 -5.66 -3.71
CA ALA A 13 -28.21 -4.29 -4.16
C ALA A 13 -26.94 -3.44 -3.98
N ALA A 14 -26.30 -3.53 -2.80
CA ALA A 14 -25.05 -2.82 -2.52
C ALA A 14 -23.91 -3.22 -3.48
N LEU A 15 -23.75 -4.51 -3.79
CA LEU A 15 -22.73 -4.97 -4.74
C LEU A 15 -22.95 -4.41 -6.17
N LEU A 16 -24.21 -4.32 -6.61
CA LEU A 16 -24.56 -3.83 -7.94
C LEU A 16 -24.40 -2.31 -8.07
N ASP A 17 -24.58 -1.57 -6.97
CA ASP A 17 -24.42 -0.11 -6.93
C ASP A 17 -22.94 0.32 -6.83
N GLN A 18 -22.03 -0.60 -6.49
CA GLN A 18 -20.60 -0.29 -6.39
C GLN A 18 -20.01 0.15 -7.75
N PRO A 19 -19.38 1.33 -7.83
CA PRO A 19 -18.73 1.79 -9.06
C PRO A 19 -17.60 0.84 -9.47
N MET A 20 -17.36 0.73 -10.78
CA MET A 20 -16.21 0.01 -11.32
C MET A 20 -15.04 0.99 -11.46
N SER A 21 -13.97 0.77 -10.70
CA SER A 21 -12.72 1.49 -10.92
C SER A 21 -12.09 1.03 -12.24
N MET A 22 -11.73 1.99 -13.09
CA MET A 22 -11.10 1.73 -14.38
C MET A 22 -9.58 1.92 -14.25
N PRO A 23 -8.78 1.08 -14.93
CA PRO A 23 -7.35 1.31 -15.01
C PRO A 23 -7.04 2.64 -15.72
N PRO A 24 -5.97 3.34 -15.31
CA PRO A 24 -5.56 4.57 -15.97
C PRO A 24 -5.07 4.30 -17.39
N ALA A 25 -5.25 5.27 -18.29
CA ALA A 25 -4.74 5.19 -19.64
C ALA A 25 -3.21 5.44 -19.64
N LEU A 26 -2.44 4.40 -19.94
CA LEU A 26 -0.99 4.47 -20.03
C LEU A 26 -0.55 4.32 -21.50
N LEU A 27 0.42 5.14 -21.92
CA LEU A 27 0.98 5.11 -23.26
C LEU A 27 2.46 4.68 -23.18
N PRO A 28 3.00 4.04 -24.24
CA PRO A 28 4.43 3.77 -24.32
C PRO A 28 5.22 5.07 -24.22
N ASN A 29 6.21 5.13 -23.34
CA ASN A 29 7.13 6.26 -23.30
C ASN A 29 8.15 6.11 -24.44
N SER A 30 8.18 7.08 -25.35
CA SER A 30 9.14 7.10 -26.46
C SER A 30 10.48 7.75 -26.07
N ALA A 31 10.52 8.45 -24.93
CA ALA A 31 11.76 8.98 -24.36
C ALA A 31 12.51 7.85 -23.61
N SER A 32 13.80 7.70 -23.90
CA SER A 32 14.67 6.82 -23.13
C SER A 32 15.21 7.59 -21.94
N HIS A 33 14.73 7.27 -20.74
CA HIS A 33 15.33 7.77 -19.51
C HIS A 33 16.38 6.76 -19.04
N GLY A 34 17.60 7.24 -18.78
CA GLY A 34 18.60 6.43 -18.09
C GLY A 34 18.15 6.09 -16.67
N THR A 35 18.72 5.05 -16.08
CA THR A 35 18.52 4.67 -14.68
C THR A 35 19.72 5.09 -13.82
N VAL A 36 19.52 5.13 -12.50
CA VAL A 36 20.55 5.31 -11.48
C VAL A 36 20.24 4.38 -10.32
N LEU A 37 21.24 3.79 -9.69
CA LEU A 37 20.99 2.91 -8.55
C LEU A 37 20.55 3.73 -7.33
N LEU A 38 19.73 3.14 -6.48
CA LEU A 38 19.35 3.75 -5.21
C LEU A 38 20.59 4.02 -4.34
N GLU A 39 21.62 3.14 -4.40
CA GLU A 39 22.90 3.37 -3.72
C GLU A 39 23.58 4.68 -4.13
N ASP A 40 23.61 5.00 -5.43
CA ASP A 40 24.20 6.25 -5.93
C ASP A 40 23.38 7.47 -5.49
N LEU A 41 22.05 7.35 -5.41
CA LEU A 41 21.17 8.41 -4.91
C LEU A 41 21.35 8.64 -3.41
N VAL A 42 21.68 7.59 -2.65
CA VAL A 42 22.02 7.70 -1.23
C VAL A 42 23.39 8.35 -1.05
N GLU A 43 24.39 7.95 -1.84
CA GLU A 43 25.71 8.59 -1.83
C GLU A 43 25.65 10.08 -2.20
N ALA A 44 24.74 10.46 -3.12
CA ALA A 44 24.49 11.83 -3.52
C ALA A 44 23.55 12.61 -2.58
N GLU A 45 23.13 12.03 -1.45
CA GLU A 45 22.18 12.60 -0.48
C GLU A 45 20.81 13.00 -1.10
N ALA A 46 20.49 12.51 -2.29
CA ALA A 46 19.20 12.74 -2.94
C ALA A 46 18.10 11.84 -2.34
N VAL A 47 18.49 10.72 -1.73
CA VAL A 47 17.63 9.81 -0.97
C VAL A 47 18.36 9.41 0.32
N SER A 48 17.62 9.11 1.38
CA SER A 48 18.15 8.45 2.57
C SER A 48 17.29 7.23 2.93
N VAL A 49 17.91 6.18 3.47
CA VAL A 49 17.23 4.96 3.89
C VAL A 49 17.42 4.80 5.40
N HIS A 50 16.31 4.63 6.12
CA HIS A 50 16.28 4.47 7.57
C HIS A 50 15.63 3.14 7.96
N GLU A 51 16.09 2.54 9.05
CA GLU A 51 15.49 1.34 9.62
C GLU A 51 15.38 1.48 11.12
N ALA A 52 14.25 1.04 11.68
CA ALA A 52 14.06 0.99 13.11
C ALA A 52 14.67 -0.31 13.68
N PRO A 53 15.55 -0.25 14.70
CA PRO A 53 16.07 -1.43 15.36
C PRO A 53 14.96 -2.33 15.93
N PRO A 54 15.18 -3.66 16.02
CA PRO A 54 14.18 -4.62 16.53
C PRO A 54 13.65 -4.31 17.94
N ALA A 55 14.41 -3.58 18.76
CA ALA A 55 14.08 -3.26 20.14
C ALA A 55 13.06 -2.12 20.31
N ILE A 56 12.74 -1.39 19.24
CA ILE A 56 11.76 -0.31 19.25
C ILE A 56 10.35 -0.86 19.53
N GLY A 57 9.75 -0.41 20.64
CA GLY A 57 8.42 -0.82 21.11
C GLY A 57 8.40 -1.63 22.42
N SER A 58 9.56 -2.07 22.93
CA SER A 58 9.64 -2.81 24.21
C SER A 58 9.63 -1.89 25.45
N GLY A 59 9.82 -0.58 25.28
CA GLY A 59 10.07 0.38 26.36
C GLY A 59 8.86 1.09 26.94
N GLY A 60 7.64 0.77 26.51
CA GLY A 60 6.48 1.64 26.79
C GLY A 60 6.58 2.97 26.04
N GLY A 61 5.48 3.70 25.97
CA GLY A 61 5.39 4.99 25.29
C GLY A 61 4.05 5.17 24.59
N ASP A 62 3.70 6.44 24.32
CA ASP A 62 2.38 6.81 23.81
C ASP A 62 2.39 7.25 22.35
N LEU A 63 3.54 7.28 21.67
CA LEU A 63 3.58 7.70 20.27
C LEU A 63 3.06 6.59 19.35
N PRO A 64 2.18 6.88 18.39
CA PRO A 64 1.76 5.93 17.38
C PRO A 64 2.97 5.37 16.63
N MET A 65 2.98 4.05 16.42
CA MET A 65 4.07 3.36 15.75
C MET A 65 3.52 2.48 14.63
N LEU A 66 4.08 2.69 13.44
CA LEU A 66 3.74 2.00 12.22
C LEU A 66 4.36 0.60 12.21
N SER A 67 3.54 -0.44 12.13
CA SER A 67 4.05 -1.82 11.99
C SER A 67 4.05 -2.29 10.54
N ALA A 68 4.87 -3.28 10.20
CA ALA A 68 4.87 -3.91 8.88
C ALA A 68 3.47 -4.47 8.52
N LYS A 69 2.71 -4.93 9.53
CA LYS A 69 1.32 -5.36 9.35
C LYS A 69 0.39 -4.19 8.98
N ASP A 70 0.64 -3.00 9.51
CA ASP A 70 -0.16 -1.82 9.19
C ASP A 70 0.07 -1.36 7.74
N ILE A 71 1.31 -1.45 7.25
CA ILE A 71 1.64 -1.17 5.85
C ILE A 71 0.97 -2.20 4.93
N ARG A 72 1.10 -3.50 5.24
CA ARG A 72 0.50 -4.58 4.43
C ARG A 72 -1.01 -4.52 4.32
N LEU A 73 -1.67 -4.09 5.39
CA LEU A 73 -3.13 -3.97 5.46
C LEU A 73 -3.63 -2.58 5.09
N ASP A 74 -2.73 -1.68 4.72
CA ASP A 74 -2.99 -0.26 4.44
C ASP A 74 -3.92 0.38 5.48
N ARG A 75 -3.50 0.35 6.74
CA ARG A 75 -4.27 0.85 7.89
C ARG A 75 -3.46 1.81 8.76
N PRO A 76 -4.13 2.58 9.65
CA PRO A 76 -3.45 3.44 10.61
C PRO A 76 -2.49 2.67 11.54
N PRO A 77 -1.55 3.37 12.20
CA PRO A 77 -0.64 2.77 13.16
C PRO A 77 -1.39 1.99 14.25
N SER A 78 -1.05 0.72 14.46
CA SER A 78 -1.72 -0.13 15.45
C SER A 78 -0.89 -0.42 16.69
N ARG A 79 0.32 0.15 16.78
CA ARG A 79 1.23 -0.03 17.92
C ARG A 79 1.57 1.32 18.53
N ARG A 80 2.18 1.27 19.71
CA ARG A 80 2.76 2.45 20.37
C ARG A 80 4.22 2.19 20.73
N GLY A 81 4.98 3.27 20.83
CA GLY A 81 6.39 3.24 21.22
C GLY A 81 6.83 4.57 21.84
N SER A 82 8.12 4.65 22.19
CA SER A 82 8.77 5.86 22.67
C SER A 82 9.78 6.36 21.64
N ALA A 83 9.78 7.68 21.38
CA ALA A 83 10.76 8.35 20.54
C ALA A 83 12.15 8.44 21.20
N ASP A 84 12.22 8.30 22.53
CA ASP A 84 13.49 8.33 23.27
C ASP A 84 14.27 7.01 23.16
N GLY A 85 13.68 6.01 22.49
CA GLY A 85 14.35 4.75 22.19
C GLY A 85 15.57 4.97 21.30
N PRO A 86 16.73 4.33 21.60
CA PRO A 86 17.90 4.41 20.73
C PRO A 86 17.57 3.97 19.31
N GLY A 87 17.88 4.80 18.32
CA GLY A 87 17.61 4.53 16.90
C GLY A 87 16.14 4.71 16.48
N ALA A 88 15.30 5.36 17.30
CA ALA A 88 13.94 5.68 16.91
C ALA A 88 13.91 6.55 15.65
N VAL A 89 13.17 6.09 14.65
CA VAL A 89 12.95 6.83 13.39
C VAL A 89 11.55 7.39 13.42
N THR A 90 11.43 8.71 13.28
CA THR A 90 10.15 9.38 13.10
C THR A 90 9.88 9.57 11.60
N VAL A 91 8.69 9.17 11.20
CA VAL A 91 8.16 9.31 9.85
C VAL A 91 7.77 10.76 9.60
N HIS A 92 8.11 11.24 8.41
CA HIS A 92 7.62 12.48 7.84
C HIS A 92 6.70 12.18 6.65
N THR A 93 5.84 13.13 6.36
CA THR A 93 4.96 13.14 5.20
C THR A 93 5.79 13.07 3.93
N GLY A 94 5.44 12.15 3.03
CA GLY A 94 6.19 11.88 1.81
C GLY A 94 7.32 10.87 1.97
N ASP A 95 7.60 10.37 3.17
CA ASP A 95 8.44 9.18 3.30
C ASP A 95 7.78 7.96 2.67
N VAL A 96 8.58 7.05 2.14
CA VAL A 96 8.10 5.80 1.54
C VAL A 96 8.52 4.63 2.41
N ALA A 97 7.55 4.00 3.07
CA ALA A 97 7.76 2.82 3.89
C ALA A 97 7.71 1.54 3.03
N VAL A 98 8.75 0.72 3.11
CA VAL A 98 8.94 -0.51 2.33
C VAL A 98 9.09 -1.70 3.27
N VAL A 99 8.22 -2.68 3.11
CA VAL A 99 8.33 -4.00 3.75
C VAL A 99 8.81 -4.98 2.70
N VAL A 100 9.94 -5.64 2.94
CA VAL A 100 10.54 -6.64 2.02
C VAL A 100 10.16 -8.08 2.42
N GLY A 101 10.38 -9.02 1.50
CA GLY A 101 10.11 -10.45 1.71
C GLY A 101 8.63 -10.84 1.60
N VAL A 102 8.21 -11.92 2.27
CA VAL A 102 6.84 -12.45 2.15
C VAL A 102 5.80 -11.40 2.57
N GLY A 103 4.85 -11.13 1.68
CA GLY A 103 3.85 -10.08 1.88
C GLY A 103 4.47 -8.69 1.82
N ALA A 104 5.40 -8.47 0.91
CA ALA A 104 6.03 -7.17 0.71
C ALA A 104 5.00 -6.10 0.30
N ALA A 105 5.23 -4.89 0.77
CA ALA A 105 4.29 -3.78 0.64
C ALA A 105 5.04 -2.45 0.65
N VAL A 106 4.52 -1.48 -0.10
CA VAL A 106 5.06 -0.12 -0.19
C VAL A 106 3.94 0.85 0.11
N ARG A 107 4.23 1.88 0.92
CA ARG A 107 3.26 2.92 1.24
C ARG A 107 3.95 4.28 1.39
N VAL A 108 3.36 5.30 0.76
CA VAL A 108 3.69 6.70 1.04
C VAL A 108 3.05 7.10 2.37
N CYS A 109 3.85 7.62 3.28
CA CYS A 109 3.41 8.08 4.58
C CYS A 109 2.73 9.45 4.46
N ALA A 110 1.51 9.55 4.99
CA ALA A 110 0.68 10.76 4.89
C ALA A 110 0.70 11.64 6.14
N GLU A 111 1.27 11.14 7.24
CA GLU A 111 1.25 11.81 8.55
C GLU A 111 2.66 11.89 9.13
N ASP A 112 2.99 13.05 9.70
CA ASP A 112 4.20 13.28 10.47
C ASP A 112 4.08 12.69 11.89
N GLY A 113 5.23 12.49 12.54
CA GLY A 113 5.27 12.24 13.98
C GLY A 113 4.91 10.81 14.40
N VAL A 114 4.78 9.90 13.44
CA VAL A 114 4.58 8.46 13.66
C VAL A 114 5.94 7.78 13.75
N LEU A 115 6.13 6.87 14.72
CA LEU A 115 7.34 6.07 14.81
C LEU A 115 7.36 4.95 13.76
N LEU A 116 8.53 4.70 13.18
CA LEU A 116 8.76 3.53 12.33
C LEU A 116 8.95 2.29 13.20
N GLY A 117 8.20 1.23 12.93
CA GLY A 117 8.37 -0.06 13.58
C GLY A 117 9.46 -0.93 12.91
N PRO A 118 9.91 -1.99 13.58
CA PRO A 118 10.96 -2.86 13.06
C PRO A 118 10.52 -3.66 11.83
N GLY A 119 11.49 -4.00 10.97
CA GLY A 119 11.27 -4.74 9.72
C GLY A 119 10.65 -3.91 8.60
N ILE A 120 10.85 -2.59 8.65
CA ILE A 120 10.43 -1.63 7.64
C ILE A 120 11.65 -0.79 7.26
N HIS A 121 11.91 -0.67 5.95
CA HIS A 121 12.84 0.32 5.42
C HIS A 121 12.06 1.59 5.09
N LEU A 122 12.51 2.74 5.56
CA LEU A 122 11.92 4.04 5.27
C LEU A 122 12.83 4.77 4.30
N VAL A 123 12.35 4.97 3.07
CA VAL A 123 13.06 5.69 2.02
C VAL A 123 12.55 7.12 1.98
N ARG A 124 13.42 8.08 2.26
CA ARG A 124 13.13 9.51 2.27
C ARG A 124 13.85 10.18 1.12
N GLY A 125 13.10 10.62 0.10
CA GLY A 125 13.63 11.39 -1.03
C GLY A 125 13.72 12.88 -0.69
N ASN A 126 14.70 13.57 -1.30
CA ASN A 126 14.73 15.02 -1.29
C ASN A 126 13.50 15.56 -2.06
N PRO A 127 12.60 16.36 -1.45
CA PRO A 127 11.39 16.85 -2.10
C PRO A 127 11.66 17.77 -3.30
N ASP A 128 12.85 18.38 -3.39
CA ASP A 128 13.27 19.20 -4.54
C ASP A 128 13.73 18.34 -5.74
N THR A 129 13.81 17.02 -5.57
CA THR A 129 14.28 16.07 -6.60
C THR A 129 13.26 14.97 -6.88
N PHE A 130 12.49 14.55 -5.88
CA PHE A 130 11.59 13.39 -5.97
C PHE A 130 10.17 13.71 -5.50
N ASP A 131 9.20 13.33 -6.33
CA ASP A 131 7.82 13.09 -5.91
C ASP A 131 7.76 11.75 -5.13
N PRO A 132 7.20 11.74 -3.90
CA PRO A 132 7.08 10.53 -3.09
C PRO A 132 6.32 9.37 -3.74
N ARG A 133 5.30 9.66 -4.53
CA ARG A 133 4.46 8.65 -5.19
C ARG A 133 5.19 8.03 -6.37
N PHE A 134 5.99 8.82 -7.09
CA PHE A 134 6.92 8.30 -8.08
C PHE A 134 7.94 7.35 -7.44
N LEU A 135 8.58 7.75 -6.34
CA LEU A 135 9.52 6.90 -5.63
C LEU A 135 8.86 5.60 -5.12
N ALA A 136 7.63 5.71 -4.60
CA ALA A 136 6.83 4.54 -4.22
C ALA A 136 6.50 3.62 -5.40
N CYS A 137 6.21 4.16 -6.58
CA CYS A 137 5.99 3.39 -7.80
C CYS A 137 7.22 2.54 -8.15
N VAL A 138 8.42 3.13 -8.11
CA VAL A 138 9.68 2.44 -8.41
C VAL A 138 9.95 1.32 -7.39
N LEU A 139 9.83 1.64 -6.10
CA LEU A 139 10.05 0.69 -5.02
C LEU A 139 9.03 -0.45 -5.02
N ARG A 140 7.77 -0.15 -5.36
CA ARG A 140 6.71 -1.16 -5.51
C ARG A 140 7.03 -2.13 -6.64
N SER A 141 7.48 -1.63 -7.78
CA SER A 141 7.90 -2.49 -8.90
C SER A 141 9.04 -3.43 -8.49
N ALA A 142 10.05 -2.94 -7.75
CA ALA A 142 11.16 -3.78 -7.29
C ALA A 142 10.69 -4.87 -6.32
N VAL A 143 9.81 -4.51 -5.38
CA VAL A 143 9.15 -5.45 -4.46
C VAL A 143 8.38 -6.54 -5.22
N ASP A 144 7.60 -6.15 -6.23
CA ASP A 144 6.75 -7.09 -6.99
C ASP A 144 7.61 -8.02 -7.85
N VAL A 145 8.72 -7.54 -8.42
CA VAL A 145 9.69 -8.36 -9.16
C VAL A 145 10.39 -9.38 -8.24
N ALA A 146 10.69 -8.99 -7.00
CA ALA A 146 11.30 -9.91 -6.04
C ALA A 146 10.35 -11.04 -5.61
N ASP A 147 9.04 -10.88 -5.79
CA ASP A 147 7.99 -11.88 -5.50
C ASP A 147 8.15 -12.57 -4.14
N GLY A 148 8.39 -11.75 -3.11
CA GLY A 148 8.55 -12.21 -1.73
C GLY A 148 9.92 -12.80 -1.38
N LEU A 149 10.85 -12.88 -2.33
CA LEU A 149 12.25 -13.18 -2.07
C LEU A 149 12.96 -11.96 -1.43
N PRO A 150 13.99 -12.18 -0.60
CA PRO A 150 14.86 -11.10 -0.16
C PRO A 150 15.53 -10.43 -1.36
N PHE A 151 15.59 -9.10 -1.36
CA PHE A 151 16.34 -8.32 -2.33
C PHE A 151 17.05 -7.16 -1.64
N ASP A 152 18.09 -6.65 -2.29
CA ASP A 152 18.84 -5.50 -1.82
C ASP A 152 18.17 -4.20 -2.33
N LEU A 153 17.65 -3.40 -1.40
CA LEU A 153 17.00 -2.12 -1.71
C LEU A 153 17.94 -1.16 -2.43
N TYR A 154 19.24 -1.21 -2.13
CA TYR A 154 20.27 -0.34 -2.71
C TYR A 154 20.54 -0.66 -4.19
N ARG A 155 20.16 -1.86 -4.65
CA ARG A 155 20.25 -2.29 -6.06
C ARG A 155 19.04 -1.93 -6.91
N VAL A 156 18.04 -1.26 -6.35
CA VAL A 156 16.88 -0.79 -7.12
C VAL A 156 17.33 0.28 -8.10
N GLU A 157 17.03 0.09 -9.38
CA GLU A 157 17.25 1.08 -10.43
C GLU A 157 16.09 2.09 -10.47
N VAL A 158 16.43 3.37 -10.32
CA VAL A 158 15.50 4.50 -10.36
C VAL A 158 15.61 5.21 -11.71
N PRO A 159 14.52 5.31 -12.50
CA PRO A 159 14.52 6.08 -13.73
C PRO A 159 14.75 7.58 -13.47
N ARG A 160 15.61 8.23 -14.27
CA ARG A 160 15.90 9.67 -14.18
C ARG A 160 14.80 10.50 -14.85
N ILE A 161 13.59 10.45 -14.30
CA ILE A 161 12.45 11.30 -14.71
C ILE A 161 12.61 12.69 -14.07
N PRO A 162 12.55 13.79 -14.83
CA PRO A 162 12.56 15.14 -14.26
C PRO A 162 11.43 15.35 -13.25
N LEU A 163 11.67 16.04 -12.14
CA LEU A 163 10.66 16.26 -11.09
C LEU A 163 9.32 16.78 -11.63
N ALA A 164 9.37 17.70 -12.61
CA ALA A 164 8.18 18.27 -13.26
C ALA A 164 7.29 17.22 -13.97
N GLU A 165 7.86 16.08 -14.37
CA GLU A 165 7.13 14.97 -15.00
C GLU A 165 6.70 13.91 -13.98
N GLN A 166 7.35 13.82 -12.82
CA GLN A 166 7.10 12.78 -11.82
C GLN A 166 5.67 12.85 -11.24
N ASP A 167 5.03 14.02 -11.18
CA ASP A 167 3.63 14.17 -10.71
C ASP A 167 2.64 13.33 -11.56
N CYS A 168 2.85 13.27 -12.87
CA CYS A 168 2.04 12.44 -13.78
C CYS A 168 2.20 10.95 -13.47
N TYR A 169 3.43 10.51 -13.19
CA TYR A 169 3.71 9.12 -12.79
C TYR A 169 3.12 8.80 -11.42
N GLY A 170 3.25 9.72 -10.46
CA GLY A 170 2.68 9.59 -9.12
C GLY A 170 1.16 9.48 -9.15
N THR A 171 0.49 10.32 -9.95
CA THR A 171 -0.96 10.27 -10.14
C THR A 171 -1.42 8.96 -10.78
N ALA A 172 -0.70 8.46 -11.80
CA ALA A 172 -0.99 7.18 -12.40
C ALA A 172 -0.79 6.01 -11.41
N PHE A 173 0.24 6.08 -10.57
CA PHE A 173 0.48 5.12 -9.50
C PHE A 173 -0.67 5.09 -8.50
N GLU A 174 -1.14 6.25 -8.01
CA GLU A 174 -2.29 6.32 -7.10
C GLU A 174 -3.56 5.72 -7.72
N GLN A 175 -3.81 5.98 -9.01
CA GLN A 175 -4.93 5.39 -9.75
C GLN A 175 -4.83 3.86 -9.82
N LEU A 176 -3.62 3.30 -10.00
CA LEU A 176 -3.38 1.85 -9.98
C LEU A 176 -3.57 1.25 -8.58
N ILE A 177 -3.10 1.93 -7.53
CA ILE A 177 -3.29 1.47 -6.14
C ILE A 177 -4.77 1.50 -5.76
N GLU A 178 -5.51 2.54 -6.15
CA GLU A 178 -6.95 2.61 -5.89
C GLU A 178 -7.73 1.58 -6.70
N LEU A 179 -7.31 1.30 -7.93
CA LEU A 179 -7.85 0.18 -8.70
C LEU A 179 -7.69 -1.13 -7.93
N GLU A 180 -6.48 -1.44 -7.47
CA GLU A 180 -6.23 -2.66 -6.69
C GLU A 180 -7.06 -2.71 -5.40
N SER A 181 -7.09 -1.61 -4.65
CA SER A 181 -7.83 -1.49 -3.39
C SER A 181 -9.34 -1.72 -3.60
N SER A 182 -9.91 -1.13 -4.66
CA SER A 182 -11.33 -1.25 -4.99
C SER A 182 -11.73 -2.67 -5.40
N TRP A 183 -10.88 -3.38 -6.16
CA TRP A 183 -11.11 -4.77 -6.53
C TRP A 183 -11.07 -5.71 -5.32
N ARG A 184 -10.16 -5.47 -4.36
CA ARG A 184 -10.14 -6.23 -3.10
C ARG A 184 -11.43 -6.01 -2.29
N ARG A 185 -11.91 -4.77 -2.17
CA ARG A 185 -13.19 -4.46 -1.48
C ARG A 185 -14.38 -5.10 -2.20
N ARG A 186 -14.42 -5.05 -3.54
CA ARG A 186 -15.48 -5.67 -4.34
C ARG A 186 -15.49 -7.18 -4.18
N ARG A 187 -14.32 -7.83 -4.20
CA ARG A 187 -14.19 -9.27 -3.95
C ARG A 187 -14.79 -9.66 -2.60
N ALA A 188 -14.45 -8.93 -1.53
CA ALA A 188 -15.01 -9.18 -0.21
C ALA A 188 -16.55 -9.08 -0.20
N SER A 189 -17.10 -8.10 -0.93
CA SER A 189 -18.56 -7.93 -1.08
C SER A 189 -19.19 -9.12 -1.84
N ILE A 190 -18.55 -9.59 -2.91
CA ILE A 190 -19.00 -10.77 -3.69
C ILE A 190 -19.01 -12.01 -2.78
N GLU A 191 -17.96 -12.23 -2.00
CA GLU A 191 -17.87 -13.38 -1.10
C GLU A 191 -19.01 -13.40 -0.05
N GLN A 192 -19.41 -12.23 0.45
CA GLN A 192 -20.57 -12.10 1.35
C GLN A 192 -21.88 -12.43 0.64
N VAL A 193 -22.11 -11.87 -0.55
CA VAL A 193 -23.32 -12.14 -1.37
C VAL A 193 -23.43 -13.62 -1.69
N VAL A 194 -22.34 -14.27 -2.12
CA VAL A 194 -22.32 -15.70 -2.45
C VAL A 194 -22.62 -16.55 -1.21
N ARG A 195 -21.99 -16.23 -0.07
CA ARG A 195 -22.23 -16.95 1.18
C ARG A 195 -23.68 -16.85 1.64
N ALA A 196 -24.25 -15.63 1.65
CA ALA A 196 -25.64 -15.39 2.03
C ALA A 196 -26.61 -16.08 1.04
N GLY A 197 -26.33 -16.01 -0.26
CA GLY A 197 -27.13 -16.65 -1.30
C GLY A 197 -27.17 -18.18 -1.18
N ILE A 198 -26.00 -18.82 -1.07
CA ILE A 198 -25.91 -20.28 -0.89
C ILE A 198 -26.58 -20.70 0.41
N GLY A 199 -26.31 -20.01 1.52
CA GLY A 199 -26.92 -20.31 2.81
C GLY A 199 -28.44 -20.19 2.79
N GLY A 200 -28.96 -19.12 2.17
CA GLY A 200 -30.39 -18.89 2.05
C GLY A 200 -31.10 -19.91 1.14
N LEU A 201 -30.46 -20.32 0.04
CA LEU A 201 -30.97 -21.39 -0.83
C LEU A 201 -31.00 -22.74 -0.10
N ALA A 202 -29.91 -23.10 0.57
CA ALA A 202 -29.80 -24.36 1.30
C ALA A 202 -30.80 -24.47 2.46
N ALA A 203 -31.09 -23.34 3.13
CA ALA A 203 -32.09 -23.28 4.20
C ALA A 203 -33.55 -23.19 3.70
N GLY A 204 -33.77 -23.09 2.38
CA GLY A 204 -35.10 -22.93 1.79
C GLY A 204 -35.77 -21.57 2.05
N VAL A 205 -35.00 -20.59 2.53
CA VAL A 205 -35.49 -19.21 2.80
C VAL A 205 -35.32 -18.29 1.60
N LEU A 206 -34.45 -18.64 0.66
CA LEU A 206 -34.37 -18.04 -0.67
C LEU A 206 -34.85 -19.05 -1.71
N ARG A 207 -35.44 -18.52 -2.78
CA ARG A 207 -35.78 -19.28 -3.99
C ARG A 207 -35.24 -18.55 -5.22
N PRO A 208 -34.90 -19.26 -6.30
CA PRO A 208 -34.58 -18.62 -7.57
C PRO A 208 -35.75 -17.74 -8.04
N SER A 209 -35.44 -16.59 -8.64
CA SER A 209 -36.45 -15.91 -9.46
C SER A 209 -36.81 -16.85 -10.62
N PRO A 210 -38.08 -17.00 -10.98
CA PRO A 210 -38.40 -17.63 -12.26
C PRO A 210 -37.62 -16.91 -13.36
N ALA A 211 -37.01 -17.69 -14.26
CA ALA A 211 -36.35 -17.14 -15.43
C ALA A 211 -37.40 -16.36 -16.25
N GLU A 212 -37.05 -15.15 -16.68
CA GLU A 212 -37.79 -14.45 -17.74
C GLU A 212 -37.66 -15.20 -19.08
#